data_AF-A0A8T0F9Q0-F1
#
_entry.id   AF-A0A8T0F9Q0-F1
#
_cell.length_a   1.000
_cell.length_b   1.000
_cell.length_c   1.000
_cell.angle_alpha   90.00
_cell.angle_beta   90.00
_cell.angle_gamma   90.00
#
_symmetry.space_group_name_H-M   'P 1'
#
loop_
_entity.id
_entity.type
_entity.pdbx_description
1 polymer ?
#
loop_
_entity_poly.entity_id
_entity_poly.type
_entity_poly.pdbx_seq_one_letter_code
_entity_poly.pdbx_strand_id
1 'polypeptide(L)'
;MTGRRNFFVCGVVLLVLVLGISKGEESDELHTFLEFYSQVIQRRGNFTPLENFYRNWNDYKQGFGSIERDFWLGNENIHVLSTQVPVEIRFELEDVRGERRFAKYKSFHIDDESQNYTLHISGYSGDAGDGMKYHDGQEFSAKDRGNYRAAVALKGSWWIFEWAYVHLNGFYDPGMDDFQAIHWYKWLENEGLAFCEMKIRKRSEE
;
A
#
# COMPACT_ATOMS: atom_id res chain seq x y z
N MET A 1 -14.17 31.87 30.42
CA MET A 1 -13.03 31.18 31.04
C MET A 1 -13.29 29.69 30.94
N THR A 2 -12.30 28.94 30.41
CA THR A 2 -12.00 27.51 30.65
C THR A 2 -13.14 26.48 30.54
N GLY A 3 -13.11 25.43 29.73
CA GLY A 3 -12.04 24.76 29.00
C GLY A 3 -12.40 23.27 28.84
N ARG A 4 -12.26 22.76 27.61
CA ARG A 4 -12.08 21.37 27.12
C ARG A 4 -12.39 20.18 28.06
N ARG A 5 -13.02 19.13 27.49
CA ARG A 5 -12.32 17.92 26.99
C ARG A 5 -13.26 16.99 26.20
N ASN A 6 -12.97 16.85 24.91
CA ASN A 6 -13.29 15.66 24.12
C ASN A 6 -12.56 14.47 24.75
N PHE A 7 -13.27 13.37 24.98
CA PHE A 7 -12.66 12.06 25.07
C PHE A 7 -13.37 11.12 24.09
N PHE A 8 -12.66 10.84 22.99
CA PHE A 8 -12.72 9.56 22.31
C PHE A 8 -12.52 8.48 23.39
N VAL A 9 -13.59 7.80 23.78
CA VAL A 9 -13.46 6.61 24.61
C VAL A 9 -12.97 5.48 23.69
N CYS A 10 -11.78 5.02 24.03
CA CYS A 10 -11.05 3.92 23.41
C CYS A 10 -11.95 2.69 23.17
N GLY A 11 -12.00 2.19 21.93
CA GLY A 11 -12.80 1.03 21.52
C GLY A 11 -12.50 -0.27 22.25
N VAL A 12 -11.44 -0.31 23.07
CA VAL A 12 -11.05 -1.47 23.89
C VAL A 12 -12.08 -1.78 24.99
N VAL A 13 -12.77 -0.76 25.54
CA VAL A 13 -13.73 -0.97 26.64
C VAL A 13 -15.04 -1.60 26.14
N LEU A 14 -15.39 -1.41 24.86
CA LEU A 14 -16.64 -1.94 24.33
C LEU A 14 -16.55 -3.44 24.01
N LEU A 15 -15.36 -3.97 23.68
CA LEU A 15 -15.21 -5.36 23.27
C LEU A 15 -15.27 -6.34 24.46
N VAL A 16 -14.67 -5.99 25.60
CA VAL A 16 -14.63 -6.84 26.81
C VAL A 16 -16.02 -7.07 27.40
N LEU A 17 -16.96 -6.13 27.21
CA LEU A 17 -18.31 -6.22 27.78
C LEU A 17 -19.32 -6.97 26.89
N VAL A 18 -19.05 -7.16 25.59
CA VAL A 18 -20.04 -7.70 24.64
C VAL A 18 -19.87 -9.20 24.37
N LEU A 19 -18.65 -9.77 24.51
CA LEU A 19 -18.39 -11.13 24.01
C LEU A 19 -17.97 -12.19 25.04
N GLY A 20 -17.63 -11.84 26.28
CA GLY A 20 -17.40 -12.83 27.35
C GLY A 20 -16.40 -13.95 27.02
N ILE A 21 -15.20 -13.60 26.54
CA ILE A 21 -14.23 -14.56 25.99
C ILE A 21 -13.10 -14.89 26.99
N SER A 22 -12.59 -16.12 26.93
CA SER A 22 -11.52 -16.65 27.78
C SER A 22 -10.11 -16.29 27.27
N LYS A 23 -9.12 -16.24 28.18
CA LYS A 23 -7.72 -15.81 27.95
C LYS A 23 -6.97 -16.48 26.77
N GLY A 24 -7.42 -17.63 26.27
CA GLY A 24 -6.76 -18.37 25.19
C GLY A 24 -7.28 -18.04 23.79
N GLU A 25 -8.54 -17.62 23.67
CA GLU A 25 -9.16 -17.19 22.39
C GLU A 25 -8.85 -15.71 22.11
N GLU A 26 -8.46 -14.97 23.15
CA GLU A 26 -8.11 -13.55 23.09
C GLU A 26 -6.94 -13.26 22.13
N SER A 27 -5.94 -14.14 21.99
CA SER A 27 -4.74 -13.83 21.18
C SER A 27 -4.97 -13.94 19.67
N ASP A 28 -5.68 -14.96 19.22
CA ASP A 28 -5.93 -15.18 17.79
C ASP A 28 -6.99 -14.20 17.28
N GLU A 29 -8.04 -13.95 18.08
CA GLU A 29 -9.04 -12.93 17.76
C GLU A 29 -8.49 -11.52 17.87
N LEU A 30 -7.60 -11.19 18.82
CA LEU A 30 -6.90 -9.89 18.82
C LEU A 30 -5.96 -9.75 17.63
N HIS A 31 -5.29 -10.82 17.19
CA HIS A 31 -4.46 -10.78 15.98
C HIS A 31 -5.32 -10.51 14.74
N THR A 32 -6.46 -11.18 14.61
CA THR A 32 -7.46 -10.90 13.57
C THR A 32 -8.06 -9.48 13.73
N PHE A 33 -8.34 -9.02 14.94
CA PHE A 33 -8.90 -7.69 15.22
C PHE A 33 -7.89 -6.55 14.97
N LEU A 34 -6.59 -6.81 15.19
CA LEU A 34 -5.50 -5.90 14.83
C LEU A 34 -5.19 -5.92 13.33
N GLU A 35 -5.50 -7.01 12.64
CA GLU A 35 -5.60 -7.04 11.17
C GLU A 35 -6.83 -6.22 10.67
N PHE A 36 -7.92 -6.17 11.45
CA PHE A 36 -9.14 -5.39 11.14
C PHE A 36 -8.96 -3.86 11.18
N TYR A 37 -7.89 -3.33 11.79
CA TYR A 37 -7.58 -1.88 11.73
C TYR A 37 -6.56 -1.52 10.64
N SER A 38 -6.26 -2.44 9.72
CA SER A 38 -5.44 -2.10 8.56
C SER A 38 -6.25 -1.37 7.49
N GLN A 39 -5.72 -0.24 7.00
CA GLN A 39 -6.31 0.53 5.92
C GLN A 39 -5.68 0.10 4.60
N VAL A 40 -6.49 -0.45 3.69
CA VAL A 40 -6.08 -0.70 2.30
C VAL A 40 -5.93 0.64 1.59
N ILE A 41 -4.79 0.87 0.95
CA ILE A 41 -4.50 2.11 0.22
C ILE A 41 -4.38 1.89 -1.30
N GLN A 42 -4.23 0.63 -1.73
CA GLN A 42 -4.16 0.24 -3.13
C GLN A 42 -4.58 -1.22 -3.26
N ARG A 43 -5.35 -1.56 -4.30
CA ARG A 43 -5.65 -2.95 -4.68
C ARG A 43 -5.65 -3.12 -6.20
N ARG A 44 -5.04 -4.21 -6.69
CA ARG A 44 -5.15 -4.74 -8.07
C ARG A 44 -5.62 -6.19 -8.07
N GLY A 45 -6.49 -6.57 -8.98
CA GLY A 45 -6.88 -7.97 -9.17
C GLY A 45 -7.80 -8.19 -10.37
N ASN A 46 -8.34 -9.40 -10.48
CA ASN A 46 -9.26 -9.75 -11.55
C ASN A 46 -10.67 -9.19 -11.29
N PHE A 47 -10.85 -7.89 -11.52
CA PHE A 47 -12.14 -7.22 -11.37
C PHE A 47 -12.74 -6.82 -12.72
N THR A 48 -14.06 -6.64 -12.75
CA THR A 48 -14.78 -6.19 -13.95
C THR A 48 -15.70 -5.02 -13.62
N PRO A 49 -15.58 -3.86 -14.30
CA PRO A 49 -14.48 -3.53 -15.22
C PRO A 49 -13.14 -3.34 -14.48
N LEU A 50 -12.03 -3.54 -15.19
CA LEU A 50 -10.69 -3.19 -14.71
C LEU A 50 -10.53 -1.68 -14.63
N GLU A 51 -9.80 -1.21 -13.62
CA GLU A 51 -9.47 0.20 -13.46
C GLU A 51 -8.20 0.60 -14.22
N ASN A 52 -8.18 1.79 -14.83
CA ASN A 52 -7.02 2.29 -15.55
C ASN A 52 -6.08 3.02 -14.59
N PHE A 53 -4.88 2.48 -14.37
CA PHE A 53 -3.85 3.07 -13.52
C PHE A 53 -2.88 4.01 -14.28
N TYR A 54 -2.95 4.12 -15.61
CA TYR A 54 -2.12 5.05 -16.38
C TYR A 54 -2.70 6.48 -16.38
N ARG A 55 -2.67 7.09 -15.20
CA ARG A 55 -3.33 8.37 -14.90
C ARG A 55 -2.36 9.52 -14.69
N ASN A 56 -2.89 10.74 -14.68
CA ASN A 56 -2.09 11.95 -14.45
C ASN A 56 -1.83 12.17 -12.95
N TRP A 57 -0.98 13.13 -12.62
CA TRP A 57 -0.62 13.49 -11.27
C TRP A 57 -1.84 13.82 -10.41
N ASN A 58 -2.77 14.62 -10.94
CA ASN A 58 -3.94 15.08 -10.20
C ASN A 58 -4.88 13.91 -9.84
N ASP A 59 -5.03 12.92 -10.71
CA ASP A 59 -5.79 11.71 -10.42
C ASP A 59 -5.12 10.91 -9.30
N TYR A 60 -3.80 10.74 -9.33
CA TYR A 60 -3.05 10.05 -8.27
C TYR A 60 -3.04 10.83 -6.94
N LYS A 61 -3.08 12.16 -7.00
CA LYS A 61 -3.25 13.02 -5.85
C LYS A 61 -4.59 12.78 -5.16
N GLN A 62 -5.69 12.78 -5.92
CA GLN A 62 -7.05 12.68 -5.38
C GLN A 62 -7.48 11.24 -5.07
N GLY A 63 -6.90 10.26 -5.78
CA GLY A 63 -7.35 8.88 -5.75
C GLY A 63 -8.35 8.57 -6.85
N PHE A 64 -8.50 7.29 -7.17
CA PHE A 64 -9.39 6.80 -8.23
C PHE A 64 -9.71 5.32 -8.01
N GLY A 65 -10.67 4.81 -8.78
CA GLY A 65 -11.14 3.45 -8.67
C GLY A 65 -12.26 3.27 -7.65
N SER A 66 -12.45 2.04 -7.21
CA SER A 66 -13.51 1.65 -6.28
C SER A 66 -12.93 0.79 -5.16
N ILE A 67 -13.27 1.11 -3.91
CA ILE A 67 -12.82 0.36 -2.73
C ILE A 67 -13.27 -1.12 -2.74
N GLU A 68 -14.29 -1.45 -3.55
CA GLU A 68 -14.78 -2.82 -3.76
C GLU A 68 -14.00 -3.59 -4.85
N ARG A 69 -13.15 -2.89 -5.62
CA ARG A 69 -12.40 -3.44 -6.77
C ARG A 69 -10.96 -2.91 -6.75
N ASP A 70 -10.43 -2.60 -7.94
CA ASP A 70 -9.17 -1.90 -8.11
C ASP A 70 -9.30 -0.42 -7.70
N PHE A 71 -8.34 0.07 -6.92
CA PHE A 71 -8.29 1.48 -6.56
C PHE A 71 -6.91 1.94 -6.11
N TRP A 72 -6.73 3.26 -6.15
CA TRP A 72 -5.66 3.99 -5.48
C TRP A 72 -6.30 5.03 -4.55
N LEU A 73 -5.96 5.01 -3.26
CA LEU A 73 -6.60 5.86 -2.25
C LEU A 73 -6.36 7.36 -2.47
N GLY A 74 -5.28 7.72 -3.17
CA GLY A 74 -4.87 9.10 -3.38
C GLY A 74 -3.67 9.48 -2.50
N ASN A 75 -2.68 10.15 -3.09
CA ASN A 75 -1.44 10.48 -2.40
C ASN A 75 -1.65 11.42 -1.22
N GLU A 76 -2.61 12.35 -1.28
CA GLU A 76 -2.94 13.23 -0.15
C GLU A 76 -3.44 12.42 1.05
N ASN A 77 -4.33 11.46 0.80
CA ASN A 77 -4.85 10.58 1.84
C ASN A 77 -3.75 9.68 2.42
N ILE A 78 -2.88 9.14 1.57
CA ILE A 78 -1.76 8.29 2.01
C ILE A 78 -0.74 9.10 2.83
N HIS A 79 -0.43 10.33 2.42
CA HIS A 79 0.43 11.24 3.17
C HIS A 79 -0.13 11.50 4.57
N VAL A 80 -1.41 11.90 4.65
CA VAL A 80 -2.07 12.17 5.93
C VAL A 80 -2.08 10.94 6.83
N LEU A 81 -2.43 9.76 6.30
CA LEU A 81 -2.52 8.53 7.09
C LEU A 81 -1.14 8.02 7.57
N SER A 82 -0.08 8.27 6.80
CA SER A 82 1.25 7.75 7.10
C SER A 82 2.13 8.66 7.95
N THR A 83 1.76 9.94 8.11
CA THR A 83 2.54 10.93 8.88
C THR A 83 1.94 11.26 10.25
N GLN A 84 0.64 11.01 10.46
CA GLN A 84 -0.02 11.29 11.75
C GLN A 84 0.53 10.44 12.90
N VAL A 85 0.88 9.18 12.62
CA VAL A 85 1.44 8.23 13.56
C VAL A 85 2.46 7.37 12.82
N PRO A 86 3.44 6.76 13.51
CA PRO A 86 4.27 5.74 12.89
C PRO A 86 3.39 4.59 12.38
N VAL A 87 3.49 4.32 11.07
CA VAL A 87 2.78 3.19 10.44
C VAL A 87 3.78 2.18 9.87
N GLU A 88 3.32 0.94 9.82
CA GLU A 88 3.93 -0.09 8.99
C GLU A 88 3.06 -0.30 7.74
N ILE A 89 3.70 -0.71 6.65
CA ILE A 89 3.03 -1.09 5.41
C ILE A 89 3.27 -2.57 5.12
N ARG A 90 2.24 -3.22 4.58
CA ARG A 90 2.28 -4.60 4.12
C ARG A 90 1.76 -4.67 2.69
N PHE A 91 2.50 -5.38 1.86
CA PHE A 91 2.17 -5.73 0.48
C PHE A 91 1.78 -7.21 0.46
N GLU A 92 0.58 -7.52 0.02
CA GLU A 92 0.16 -8.89 -0.32
C GLU A 92 0.27 -9.07 -1.82
N LEU A 93 0.77 -10.21 -2.27
CA LEU A 93 1.01 -10.52 -3.68
C LEU A 93 0.54 -11.95 -3.99
N GLU A 94 -0.04 -12.17 -5.16
CA GLU A 94 -0.43 -13.49 -5.66
C GLU A 94 0.01 -13.67 -7.11
N ASP A 95 0.56 -14.84 -7.44
CA ASP A 95 0.90 -15.23 -8.82
C ASP A 95 -0.27 -15.92 -9.53
N VAL A 96 -0.12 -16.21 -10.83
CA VAL A 96 -1.16 -16.89 -11.62
C VAL A 96 -1.44 -18.33 -11.20
N ARG A 97 -0.59 -18.93 -10.36
CA ARG A 97 -0.73 -20.29 -9.83
C ARG A 97 -1.37 -20.28 -8.42
N GLY A 98 -1.67 -19.10 -7.88
CA GLY A 98 -2.23 -18.92 -6.54
C GLY A 98 -1.19 -18.98 -5.41
N GLU A 99 0.11 -18.96 -5.74
CA GLU A 99 1.15 -18.81 -4.73
C GLU A 99 1.09 -17.38 -4.17
N ARG A 100 1.11 -17.26 -2.83
CA ARG A 100 1.03 -15.97 -2.14
C ARG A 100 2.35 -15.65 -1.45
N ARG A 101 2.77 -14.39 -1.57
CA ARG A 101 3.93 -13.82 -0.89
C ARG A 101 3.56 -12.48 -0.29
N PHE A 102 4.38 -12.03 0.66
CA PHE A 102 4.24 -10.71 1.22
C PHE A 102 5.58 -10.02 1.43
N ALA A 103 5.51 -8.69 1.47
CA ALA A 103 6.57 -7.83 1.97
C ALA A 103 5.99 -6.90 3.02
N LYS A 104 6.67 -6.74 4.14
CA LYS A 104 6.27 -5.90 5.25
C LYS A 104 7.42 -4.97 5.63
N TYR A 105 7.12 -3.71 5.89
CA TYR A 105 8.11 -2.70 6.29
C TYR A 105 7.66 -2.04 7.59
N LYS A 106 8.55 -2.03 8.60
CA LYS A 106 8.28 -1.46 9.94
C LYS A 106 8.09 0.06 9.94
N SER A 107 8.52 0.75 8.90
CA SER A 107 8.37 2.20 8.75
C SER A 107 7.95 2.51 7.32
N PHE A 108 6.90 3.32 7.19
CA PHE A 108 6.41 3.82 5.91
C PHE A 108 5.84 5.22 6.10
N HIS A 109 6.26 6.15 5.27
CA HIS A 109 5.50 7.37 5.00
C HIS A 109 5.84 7.92 3.63
N ILE A 110 4.99 8.84 3.18
CA ILE A 110 5.29 9.69 2.02
C ILE A 110 5.22 11.15 2.44
N ASP A 111 6.06 11.97 1.84
CA ASP A 111 6.00 13.42 2.06
C ASP A 111 4.75 14.04 1.42
N ASP A 112 4.57 15.34 1.61
CA ASP A 112 3.47 16.09 1.00
C ASP A 112 3.72 16.37 -0.50
N GLU A 113 2.75 17.02 -1.15
CA GLU A 113 2.86 17.38 -2.57
C GLU A 113 4.05 18.32 -2.87
N SER A 114 4.44 19.18 -1.92
CA SER A 114 5.53 20.14 -2.12
C SER A 114 6.89 19.43 -2.21
N GLN A 115 6.99 18.22 -1.65
CA GLN A 115 8.12 17.30 -1.76
C GLN A 115 7.80 16.10 -2.66
N ASN A 116 6.88 16.28 -3.62
CA ASN A 116 6.53 15.30 -4.65
C ASN A 116 6.13 13.91 -4.11
N TYR A 117 5.53 13.84 -2.91
CA TYR A 117 5.14 12.58 -2.28
C TYR A 117 6.28 11.55 -2.19
N THR A 118 7.50 12.03 -1.88
CA THR A 118 8.70 11.20 -1.77
C THR A 118 8.50 10.06 -0.77
N LEU A 119 8.89 8.84 -1.16
CA LEU A 119 8.75 7.64 -0.34
C LEU A 119 9.84 7.51 0.70
N HIS A 120 9.45 7.14 1.92
CA HIS A 120 10.35 6.72 2.99
C HIS A 120 9.90 5.37 3.53
N ILE A 121 10.71 4.33 3.33
CA ILE A 121 10.34 2.95 3.67
C ILE A 121 11.52 2.14 4.19
N SER A 122 11.35 1.47 5.33
CA SER A 122 12.45 0.69 5.93
C SER A 122 11.98 -0.42 6.89
N GLY A 123 12.93 -1.27 7.31
CA GLY A 123 12.69 -2.38 8.22
C GLY A 123 11.93 -3.53 7.56
N TYR A 124 12.43 -3.97 6.41
CA TYR A 124 11.86 -5.07 5.64
C TYR A 124 11.79 -6.38 6.43
N SER A 125 10.71 -7.12 6.21
CA SER A 125 10.51 -8.52 6.57
C SER A 125 9.52 -9.16 5.58
N GLY A 126 9.56 -10.47 5.40
CA GLY A 126 8.64 -11.20 4.52
C GLY A 126 9.37 -12.15 3.59
N ASP A 127 8.64 -12.67 2.61
CA ASP A 127 9.09 -13.74 1.72
C ASP A 127 9.02 -13.37 0.22
N ALA A 128 8.56 -12.17 -0.13
CA ALA A 128 8.58 -11.66 -1.51
C ALA A 128 9.96 -11.11 -1.96
N GLY A 129 10.94 -11.01 -1.05
CA GLY A 129 12.20 -10.30 -1.25
C GLY A 129 12.09 -8.77 -1.15
N ASP A 130 13.15 -8.13 -0.67
CA ASP A 130 13.20 -6.69 -0.40
C ASP A 130 13.36 -5.86 -1.69
N GLY A 131 12.25 -5.66 -2.40
CA GLY A 131 12.19 -4.87 -3.62
C GLY A 131 12.03 -3.36 -3.37
N MET A 132 11.30 -2.95 -2.32
CA MET A 132 11.01 -1.53 -2.10
C MET A 132 12.21 -0.72 -1.60
N LYS A 133 13.27 -1.34 -1.08
CA LYS A 133 14.50 -0.63 -0.72
C LYS A 133 15.11 0.19 -1.88
N TYR A 134 14.86 -0.20 -3.13
CA TYR A 134 15.34 0.53 -4.31
C TYR A 134 14.47 1.74 -4.67
N HIS A 135 13.31 1.85 -4.04
CA HIS A 135 12.34 2.93 -4.21
C HIS A 135 12.38 3.93 -3.05
N ASP A 136 13.09 3.61 -1.97
CA ASP A 136 13.28 4.51 -0.82
C ASP A 136 13.97 5.82 -1.27
N GLY A 137 13.46 6.94 -0.77
CA GLY A 137 13.90 8.28 -1.12
C GLY A 137 13.53 8.76 -2.53
N GLN A 138 12.76 7.98 -3.30
CA GLN A 138 12.35 8.39 -4.65
C GLN A 138 11.05 9.21 -4.63
N GLU A 139 11.00 10.23 -5.48
CA GLU A 139 9.80 11.02 -5.72
C GLU A 139 8.72 10.18 -6.42
N PHE A 140 7.45 10.45 -6.12
CA PHE A 140 6.37 9.88 -6.91
C PHE A 140 6.43 10.46 -8.33
N SER A 141 6.21 9.62 -9.33
CA SER A 141 6.25 9.99 -10.74
C SER A 141 4.95 9.59 -11.42
N ALA A 142 4.41 10.49 -12.24
CA ALA A 142 3.23 10.26 -13.08
C ALA A 142 3.51 10.72 -14.51
N LYS A 143 2.60 10.42 -15.44
CA LYS A 143 2.82 10.70 -16.88
C LYS A 143 3.07 12.16 -17.25
N ASP A 144 2.77 13.09 -16.33
CA ASP A 144 2.89 14.53 -16.48
C ASP A 144 3.73 15.24 -15.40
N ARG A 145 4.29 14.52 -14.41
CA ARG A 145 5.12 15.12 -13.32
C ARG A 145 6.10 14.11 -12.69
N GLY A 146 7.19 14.61 -12.09
CA GLY A 146 8.27 13.79 -11.55
C GLY A 146 9.16 13.27 -12.66
N ASN A 147 9.65 12.03 -12.55
CA ASN A 147 10.28 11.34 -13.67
C ASN A 147 9.24 10.83 -14.68
N TYR A 148 8.59 11.78 -15.36
CA TYR A 148 7.52 11.49 -16.31
C TYR A 148 7.97 10.58 -17.46
N ARG A 149 9.25 10.63 -17.84
CA ARG A 149 9.79 9.75 -18.90
C ARG A 149 9.73 8.29 -18.49
N ALA A 150 10.13 7.99 -17.24
CA ALA A 150 10.04 6.64 -16.71
C ALA A 150 8.59 6.22 -16.50
N ALA A 151 7.73 7.10 -15.98
CA ALA A 151 6.30 6.81 -15.81
C ALA A 151 5.59 6.52 -17.15
N VAL A 152 5.92 7.26 -18.22
CA VAL A 152 5.43 6.99 -19.58
C VAL A 152 5.97 5.67 -20.12
N ALA A 153 7.26 5.37 -19.92
CA ALA A 153 7.86 4.12 -20.37
C ALA A 153 7.29 2.89 -19.65
N LEU A 154 6.98 3.01 -18.36
CA LEU A 154 6.35 1.97 -17.54
C LEU A 154 4.83 1.90 -17.70
N LYS A 155 4.22 2.89 -18.37
CA LYS A 155 2.75 3.09 -18.45
C LYS A 155 2.06 3.08 -17.08
N GLY A 156 2.70 3.64 -16.07
CA GLY A 156 2.18 3.67 -14.71
C GLY A 156 2.90 4.68 -13.84
N SER A 157 2.28 5.03 -12.72
CA SER A 157 2.84 5.98 -11.76
C SER A 157 3.35 5.25 -10.53
N TRP A 158 4.56 5.55 -10.09
CA TRP A 158 5.18 4.93 -8.93
C TRP A 158 6.32 5.80 -8.40
N TRP A 159 6.93 5.41 -7.29
CA TRP A 159 8.19 6.01 -6.82
C TRP A 159 9.34 5.48 -7.68
N ILE A 160 9.70 6.19 -8.76
CA ILE A 160 10.57 5.66 -9.83
C ILE A 160 11.84 6.50 -9.94
N PHE A 161 12.99 5.82 -9.94
CA PHE A 161 14.26 6.43 -10.33
C PHE A 161 14.58 6.23 -11.81
N GLU A 162 15.01 5.02 -12.22
CA GLU A 162 15.32 4.69 -13.62
C GLU A 162 14.51 3.49 -14.11
N TRP A 163 14.50 2.43 -13.29
CA TRP A 163 13.70 1.23 -13.47
C TRP A 163 12.91 0.95 -12.20
N ALA A 164 11.85 0.16 -12.30
CA ALA A 164 11.07 -0.26 -11.14
C ALA A 164 11.43 -1.71 -10.76
N TYR A 165 11.92 -1.92 -9.54
CA TYR A 165 12.04 -3.28 -8.97
C TYR A 165 10.70 -3.81 -8.48
N VAL A 166 9.79 -2.89 -8.17
CA VAL A 166 8.39 -3.15 -7.84
C VAL A 166 7.57 -2.14 -8.62
N HIS A 167 6.57 -2.59 -9.35
CA HIS A 167 5.63 -1.71 -10.04
C HIS A 167 4.21 -2.25 -9.88
N LEU A 168 3.48 -1.79 -8.87
CA LEU A 168 2.12 -2.30 -8.60
C LEU A 168 1.01 -1.50 -9.29
N ASN A 169 1.38 -0.40 -9.94
CA ASN A 169 0.50 0.50 -10.68
C ASN A 169 0.59 0.31 -12.20
N GLY A 170 1.23 -0.77 -12.65
CA GLY A 170 1.30 -1.16 -14.06
C GLY A 170 -0.04 -1.65 -14.62
N PHE A 171 -0.04 -2.10 -15.87
CA PHE A 171 -1.24 -2.72 -16.44
C PHE A 171 -1.48 -4.10 -15.83
N TYR A 172 -2.76 -4.48 -15.76
CA TYR A 172 -3.16 -5.78 -15.24
C TYR A 172 -3.17 -6.82 -16.37
N ASP A 173 -2.12 -7.64 -16.45
CA ASP A 173 -2.00 -8.78 -17.37
C ASP A 173 -1.23 -9.92 -16.67
N PRO A 174 -1.92 -10.72 -15.82
CA PRO A 174 -1.26 -11.72 -15.01
C PRO A 174 -0.54 -12.79 -15.84
N GLY A 175 0.69 -13.13 -15.48
CA GLY A 175 1.52 -14.13 -16.15
C GLY A 175 2.25 -13.63 -17.39
N MET A 176 2.01 -12.38 -17.81
CA MET A 176 2.77 -11.74 -18.89
C MET A 176 4.15 -11.30 -18.37
N ASP A 177 5.22 -11.68 -19.07
CA ASP A 177 6.57 -11.16 -18.84
C ASP A 177 6.72 -9.78 -19.53
N ASP A 178 6.35 -8.72 -18.81
CA ASP A 178 6.45 -7.33 -19.29
C ASP A 178 6.74 -6.40 -18.11
N PHE A 179 7.81 -5.62 -18.21
CA PHE A 179 8.21 -4.65 -17.18
C PHE A 179 7.16 -3.54 -16.95
N GLN A 180 6.19 -3.37 -17.85
CA GLN A 180 5.04 -2.49 -17.71
C GLN A 180 3.87 -3.11 -16.92
N ALA A 181 3.86 -4.44 -16.74
CA ALA A 181 2.86 -5.15 -15.95
C ALA A 181 3.03 -4.90 -14.45
N ILE A 182 2.02 -5.31 -13.68
CA ILE A 182 2.09 -5.30 -12.21
C ILE A 182 3.09 -6.37 -11.77
N HIS A 183 4.27 -6.00 -11.29
CA HIS A 183 5.32 -6.98 -10.98
C HIS A 183 6.08 -6.70 -9.68
N TRP A 184 6.73 -7.75 -9.18
CA TRP A 184 7.64 -7.71 -8.04
C TRP A 184 8.92 -8.47 -8.40
N TYR A 185 9.95 -7.73 -8.81
CA TYR A 185 11.15 -8.29 -9.47
C TYR A 185 11.91 -9.30 -8.61
N LYS A 186 11.93 -9.10 -7.30
CA LYS A 186 12.63 -10.00 -6.37
C LYS A 186 11.98 -11.38 -6.23
N TRP A 187 10.75 -11.56 -6.71
CA TRP A 187 10.02 -12.82 -6.65
C TRP A 187 9.80 -13.43 -8.05
N LEU A 188 9.20 -12.70 -8.98
CA LEU A 188 8.81 -13.21 -10.30
C LEU A 188 9.42 -12.40 -11.46
N GLU A 189 10.47 -11.62 -11.22
CA GLU A 189 11.04 -10.72 -12.23
C GLU A 189 9.96 -9.78 -12.80
N ASN A 190 9.72 -9.78 -14.11
CA ASN A 190 8.69 -8.94 -14.73
C ASN A 190 7.37 -9.69 -15.00
N GLU A 191 7.20 -10.91 -14.48
CA GLU A 191 5.94 -11.64 -14.64
C GLU A 191 4.81 -10.93 -13.88
N GLY A 192 3.71 -10.68 -14.60
CA GLY A 192 2.53 -10.01 -14.08
C GLY A 192 1.87 -10.76 -12.93
N LEU A 193 1.63 -10.07 -11.81
CA LEU A 193 0.92 -10.57 -10.65
C LEU A 193 -0.58 -10.72 -10.93
N ALA A 194 -1.19 -11.76 -10.37
CA ALA A 194 -2.64 -11.97 -10.41
C ALA A 194 -3.39 -11.13 -9.37
N PHE A 195 -2.73 -10.75 -8.29
CA PHE A 195 -3.29 -9.86 -7.28
C PHE A 195 -2.19 -9.10 -6.56
N CYS A 196 -2.47 -7.85 -6.18
CA CYS A 196 -1.69 -7.17 -5.17
C CYS A 196 -2.52 -6.21 -4.32
N GLU A 197 -2.13 -6.04 -3.07
CA GLU A 197 -2.78 -5.11 -2.14
C GLU A 197 -1.75 -4.44 -1.25
N MET A 198 -1.89 -3.13 -1.05
CA MET A 198 -1.09 -2.36 -0.10
C MET A 198 -1.97 -1.97 1.09
N LYS A 199 -1.50 -2.30 2.29
CA LYS A 199 -2.19 -2.01 3.55
C LYS A 199 -1.26 -1.33 4.51
N ILE A 200 -1.74 -0.27 5.17
CA ILE A 200 -1.03 0.38 6.26
C ILE A 200 -1.75 0.14 7.58
N ARG A 201 -1.00 0.04 8.67
CA ARG A 201 -1.57 0.07 10.02
C ARG A 201 -0.64 0.81 10.97
N LYS A 202 -1.21 1.34 12.05
CA LYS A 202 -0.44 1.94 13.13
C LYS A 202 0.56 0.92 13.67
N ARG A 203 1.82 1.32 13.82
CA ARG A 203 2.85 0.52 14.47
C ARG A 203 2.55 0.44 15.97
N SER A 204 2.50 -0.76 16.53
CA SER A 204 2.45 -0.95 17.99
C SER A 204 3.76 -0.45 18.60
N GLU A 205 3.68 0.21 19.75
CA GLU A 205 4.86 0.44 20.59
C GLU A 205 5.30 -0.95 21.10
N GLU A 206 6.57 -1.31 20.84
CA GLU A 206 7.20 -2.55 21.32
C GLU A 206 7.44 -2.47 22.84
#